data_AF-A0A2H3KR29-F1
#
_entry.id   AF-A0A2H3KR29-F1
#
_cell.length_a   1.000
_cell.length_b   1.000
_cell.length_c   1.000
_cell.angle_alpha   90.00
_cell.angle_beta   90.00
_cell.angle_gamma   90.00
#
_symmetry.space_group_name_H-M   'P 1'
#
loop_
_entity.id
_entity.type
_entity.pdbx_description
1 polymer ?
#
loop_
_entity_poly.entity_id
_entity_poly.type
_entity_poly.pdbx_seq_one_letter_code
_entity_poly.pdbx_strand_id
1 'polypeptide(L)'
;MNTFATRIATVETPTVNDATPTTPAIWWYHGNKPAKTPGIFYVKGTALQQEPTEPWVPSQRFEHEVGFETRTLHLALITWRQQPYHVVEIVSGGEKRKDRRYLAAWEPGAQIHTEIVCLAEGITEPVVWSFHGMTGRAVMGKTGLFNAYRNGLLREAEQIAGKRLPLWTFWLPLSTLVNAKHQVVYTDTGHGSLVTLPMLALPEAANQTLMDDLFVGEAWVTYGYEVRAQFEDWRHQRRGLNGTMNGHGHPNGHGADVIEEPLADEEVPR
;
A
#
# COMPACT_ATOMS: atom_id res chain seq x y z
N MET A 1 -10.57 -11.02 29.90
CA MET A 1 -10.20 -10.73 28.50
C MET A 1 -8.73 -10.43 28.49
N ASN A 2 -7.94 -11.11 27.65
CA ASN A 2 -6.50 -10.85 27.54
C ASN A 2 -6.31 -9.52 26.80
N THR A 3 -5.52 -8.62 27.35
CA THR A 3 -5.20 -7.31 26.74
C THR A 3 -4.21 -7.49 25.58
N PHE A 4 -4.10 -6.51 24.68
CA PHE A 4 -3.07 -6.46 23.64
C PHE A 4 -1.67 -6.80 24.18
N ALA A 5 -1.28 -6.20 25.31
CA ALA A 5 0.03 -6.41 25.92
C ALA A 5 0.30 -7.88 26.29
N THR A 6 -0.71 -8.61 26.79
CA THR A 6 -0.56 -10.03 27.11
C THR A 6 -0.48 -10.90 25.85
N ARG A 7 -1.23 -10.54 24.81
CA ARG A 7 -1.30 -11.29 23.53
C ARG A 7 -0.05 -11.12 22.67
N ILE A 8 0.57 -9.93 22.64
CA ILE A 8 1.77 -9.71 21.81
C ILE A 8 3.05 -10.29 22.43
N ALA A 9 3.02 -10.58 23.74
CA ALA A 9 4.14 -11.19 24.45
C ALA A 9 4.36 -12.66 24.05
N THR A 10 3.31 -13.34 23.56
CA THR A 10 3.32 -14.78 23.23
C THR A 10 3.66 -15.08 21.77
N VAL A 11 3.73 -14.07 20.90
CA VAL A 11 4.02 -14.28 19.47
C VAL A 11 5.50 -14.57 19.25
N GLU A 12 5.80 -15.78 18.78
CA GLU A 12 7.13 -16.20 18.32
C GLU A 12 7.27 -16.01 16.79
N THR A 13 8.50 -15.76 16.32
CA THR A 13 8.80 -15.60 14.89
C THR A 13 9.00 -16.98 14.24
N PRO A 14 8.18 -17.40 13.26
CA PRO A 14 8.30 -18.71 12.62
C PRO A 14 9.47 -18.79 11.64
N THR A 15 9.85 -20.02 11.26
CA THR A 15 10.77 -20.34 10.14
C THR A 15 9.96 -20.61 8.87
N VAL A 16 10.37 -20.06 7.72
CA VAL A 16 9.51 -19.91 6.52
C VAL A 16 10.14 -20.57 5.28
N ASN A 17 9.30 -21.03 4.33
CA ASN A 17 9.69 -21.64 3.04
C ASN A 17 9.55 -20.65 1.86
N ASP A 18 10.48 -20.74 0.90
CA ASP A 18 10.61 -19.83 -0.25
C ASP A 18 9.84 -20.29 -1.50
N ALA A 19 8.73 -19.61 -1.82
CA ALA A 19 8.06 -19.72 -3.13
C ALA A 19 7.59 -18.34 -3.60
N THR A 20 7.90 -17.95 -4.85
CA THR A 20 7.58 -16.63 -5.40
C THR A 20 6.09 -16.52 -5.78
N PRO A 21 5.29 -15.63 -5.16
CA PRO A 21 3.84 -15.57 -5.40
C PRO A 21 3.44 -14.62 -6.53
N THR A 22 2.48 -15.05 -7.36
CA THR A 22 1.62 -14.13 -8.12
C THR A 22 0.62 -13.51 -7.16
N THR A 23 0.73 -12.21 -6.90
CA THR A 23 -0.03 -11.55 -5.83
C THR A 23 -1.08 -10.61 -6.45
N PRO A 24 -2.36 -10.70 -6.09
CA PRO A 24 -3.38 -9.77 -6.56
C PRO A 24 -3.02 -8.33 -6.26
N ALA A 25 -3.33 -7.42 -7.18
CA ALA A 25 -3.10 -5.99 -7.00
C ALA A 25 -4.40 -5.29 -6.60
N ILE A 26 -4.39 -4.58 -5.48
CA ILE A 26 -5.43 -3.62 -5.11
C ILE A 26 -4.98 -2.21 -5.45
N TRP A 27 -5.96 -1.33 -5.67
CA TRP A 27 -5.71 0.00 -6.20
C TRP A 27 -6.63 1.02 -5.54
N TRP A 28 -6.21 2.29 -5.56
CA TRP A 28 -7.04 3.41 -5.14
C TRP A 28 -7.63 4.10 -6.38
N TYR A 29 -8.95 4.16 -6.47
CA TYR A 29 -9.67 4.91 -7.49
C TYR A 29 -10.12 6.25 -6.94
N HIS A 30 -9.82 7.33 -7.66
CA HIS A 30 -10.19 8.67 -7.25
C HIS A 30 -11.69 8.94 -7.44
N GLY A 31 -12.28 9.61 -6.46
CA GLY A 31 -13.66 10.06 -6.52
C GLY A 31 -13.88 11.17 -7.55
N ASN A 32 -15.13 11.33 -7.98
CA ASN A 32 -15.56 12.35 -8.94
C ASN A 32 -16.25 13.51 -8.21
N LYS A 33 -15.67 14.72 -8.31
CA LYS A 33 -16.17 15.94 -7.64
C LYS A 33 -17.57 16.36 -8.10
N PRO A 34 -17.89 16.46 -9.41
CA PRO A 34 -19.26 16.72 -9.86
C PRO A 34 -20.29 15.77 -9.25
N ALA A 35 -19.97 14.48 -9.17
CA ALA A 35 -20.83 13.45 -8.57
C ALA A 35 -20.71 13.35 -7.03
N LYS A 36 -19.85 14.17 -6.40
CA LYS A 36 -19.56 14.14 -4.95
C LYS A 36 -19.20 12.74 -4.42
N THR A 37 -18.53 11.92 -5.22
CA THR A 37 -18.18 10.55 -4.84
C THR A 37 -16.83 10.48 -4.12
N PRO A 38 -16.68 9.64 -3.08
CA PRO A 38 -15.41 9.43 -2.40
C PRO A 38 -14.43 8.64 -3.27
N GLY A 39 -13.15 8.59 -2.86
CA GLY A 39 -12.25 7.56 -3.37
C GLY A 39 -12.61 6.18 -2.81
N ILE A 40 -12.19 5.13 -3.52
CA ILE A 40 -12.48 3.74 -3.17
C ILE A 40 -11.26 2.86 -3.43
N PHE A 41 -11.14 1.78 -2.66
CA PHE A 41 -10.30 0.65 -3.02
C PHE A 41 -11.00 -0.21 -4.04
N TYR A 42 -10.23 -0.77 -4.97
CA TYR A 42 -10.75 -1.73 -5.94
C TYR A 42 -9.76 -2.86 -6.20
N VAL A 43 -10.31 -3.99 -6.63
CA VAL A 43 -9.58 -5.16 -7.10
C VAL A 43 -10.34 -5.84 -8.23
N LYS A 44 -9.60 -6.44 -9.16
CA LYS A 44 -10.16 -7.22 -10.26
C LYS A 44 -10.50 -8.62 -9.76
N GLY A 45 -11.69 -9.12 -10.08
CA GLY A 45 -12.12 -10.45 -9.66
C GLY A 45 -11.23 -11.56 -10.21
N THR A 46 -10.75 -11.43 -11.46
CA THR A 46 -9.88 -12.44 -12.08
C THR A 46 -8.46 -12.46 -11.49
N ALA A 47 -8.11 -11.50 -10.64
CA ALA A 47 -6.81 -11.46 -9.97
C ALA A 47 -6.80 -12.24 -8.66
N LEU A 48 -7.98 -12.54 -8.09
CA LEU A 48 -8.13 -13.18 -6.79
C LEU A 48 -8.29 -14.70 -6.93
N GLN A 49 -7.71 -15.45 -6.00
CA GLN A 49 -7.93 -16.90 -5.89
C GLN A 49 -9.32 -17.23 -5.37
N GLN A 50 -9.89 -16.36 -4.54
CA GLN A 50 -11.21 -16.51 -3.92
C GLN A 50 -11.96 -15.18 -3.96
N GLU A 51 -13.29 -15.25 -4.05
CA GLU A 51 -14.14 -14.06 -3.94
C GLU A 51 -13.94 -13.40 -2.58
N PRO A 52 -13.71 -12.08 -2.51
CA PRO A 52 -13.49 -11.42 -1.24
C PRO A 52 -14.81 -11.32 -0.46
N THR A 53 -14.71 -11.40 0.86
CA THR A 53 -15.86 -11.19 1.75
C THR A 53 -16.02 -9.71 2.09
N GLU A 54 -16.95 -9.38 3.00
CA GLU A 54 -17.04 -8.03 3.55
C GLU A 54 -15.65 -7.51 4.01
N PRO A 55 -15.32 -6.22 3.76
CA PRO A 55 -16.21 -5.13 3.35
C PRO A 55 -16.37 -4.96 1.82
N TRP A 56 -15.87 -5.90 1.02
CA TRP A 56 -15.90 -5.80 -0.44
C TRP A 56 -17.30 -6.02 -1.00
N VAL A 57 -17.66 -5.22 -2.01
CA VAL A 57 -18.91 -5.37 -2.76
C VAL A 57 -18.63 -5.49 -4.26
N PRO A 58 -19.45 -6.24 -5.02
CA PRO A 58 -19.30 -6.34 -6.47
C PRO A 58 -19.34 -4.96 -7.16
N SER A 59 -18.48 -4.77 -8.16
CA SER A 59 -18.34 -3.54 -8.93
C SER A 59 -18.39 -3.81 -10.42
N GLN A 60 -19.13 -2.97 -11.14
CA GLN A 60 -19.23 -2.97 -12.61
C GLN A 60 -18.38 -1.86 -13.26
N ARG A 61 -17.41 -1.27 -12.52
CA ARG A 61 -16.58 -0.17 -13.05
C ARG A 61 -15.63 -0.60 -14.17
N PHE A 62 -15.39 -1.90 -14.33
CA PHE A 62 -14.54 -2.42 -15.39
C PHE A 62 -15.43 -2.87 -16.54
N GLU A 63 -15.22 -2.26 -17.71
CA GLU A 63 -15.86 -2.72 -18.93
C GLU A 63 -15.47 -4.18 -19.15
N HIS A 64 -16.48 -5.07 -19.11
CA HIS A 64 -16.36 -6.51 -19.36
C HIS A 64 -15.68 -7.36 -18.28
N GLU A 65 -15.47 -6.86 -17.06
CA GLU A 65 -14.86 -7.65 -15.98
C GLU A 65 -15.56 -7.41 -14.63
N VAL A 66 -15.85 -8.48 -13.88
CA VAL A 66 -16.34 -8.38 -12.51
C VAL A 66 -15.19 -7.96 -11.61
N GLY A 67 -15.34 -6.84 -10.91
CA GLY A 67 -14.41 -6.39 -9.88
C GLY A 67 -15.09 -6.30 -8.53
N PHE A 68 -14.32 -5.95 -7.51
CA PHE A 68 -14.81 -5.66 -6.17
C PHE A 68 -14.30 -4.30 -5.72
N GLU A 69 -15.09 -3.60 -4.92
CA GLU A 69 -14.71 -2.32 -4.35
C GLU A 69 -15.13 -2.19 -2.90
N THR A 70 -14.44 -1.30 -2.18
CA THR A 70 -14.86 -0.85 -0.85
C THR A 70 -14.45 0.61 -0.62
N ARG A 71 -15.22 1.34 0.18
CA ARG A 71 -14.91 2.73 0.57
C ARG A 71 -13.94 2.82 1.74
N THR A 72 -13.98 1.81 2.59
CA THR A 72 -13.13 1.70 3.77
C THR A 72 -12.52 0.30 3.79
N LEU A 73 -11.21 0.22 3.97
CA LEU A 73 -10.51 -1.05 3.99
C LEU A 73 -9.50 -1.05 5.14
N HIS A 74 -9.52 -2.09 5.96
CA HIS A 74 -8.45 -2.34 6.90
C HIS A 74 -7.28 -3.04 6.22
N LEU A 75 -6.09 -2.45 6.30
CA LEU A 75 -4.85 -3.01 5.77
C LEU A 75 -3.82 -3.24 6.88
N ALA A 76 -3.12 -4.37 6.85
CA ALA A 76 -1.93 -4.60 7.67
C ALA A 76 -0.69 -4.59 6.77
N LEU A 77 0.22 -3.63 6.98
CA LEU A 77 1.31 -3.36 6.03
C LEU A 77 2.53 -4.26 6.32
N ILE A 78 2.99 -5.01 5.31
CA ILE A 78 4.06 -6.01 5.48
C ILE A 78 5.42 -5.46 5.06
N THR A 79 5.55 -5.13 3.78
CA THR A 79 6.79 -4.62 3.18
C THR A 79 6.45 -3.79 1.96
N TRP A 80 7.40 -3.02 1.44
CA TRP A 80 7.18 -2.19 0.27
C TRP A 80 8.43 -2.08 -0.57
N ARG A 81 8.24 -1.64 -1.80
CA ARG A 81 9.30 -1.21 -2.70
C ARG A 81 8.90 0.07 -3.43
N GLN A 82 9.91 0.80 -3.88
CA GLN A 82 9.73 2.02 -4.65
C GLN A 82 10.68 2.01 -5.84
N GLN A 83 10.20 2.51 -6.97
CA GLN A 83 11.04 2.67 -8.15
C GLN A 83 10.73 3.97 -8.88
N PRO A 84 11.77 4.75 -9.23
CA PRO A 84 11.60 5.92 -10.08
C PRO A 84 11.21 5.52 -11.51
N TYR A 85 10.42 6.36 -12.18
CA TYR A 85 10.04 6.20 -13.57
C TYR A 85 9.75 7.54 -14.24
N HIS A 86 9.89 7.58 -15.57
CA HIS A 86 9.33 8.65 -16.39
C HIS A 86 8.05 8.19 -17.09
N VAL A 87 7.11 9.12 -17.25
CA VAL A 87 5.98 8.91 -18.15
C VAL A 87 6.45 9.21 -19.57
N VAL A 88 6.36 8.22 -20.45
CA VAL A 88 6.70 8.36 -21.87
C VAL A 88 5.43 8.20 -22.71
N GLU A 89 5.33 8.96 -23.80
CA GLU A 89 4.28 8.77 -24.78
C GLU A 89 4.74 7.72 -25.79
N ILE A 90 3.94 6.68 -25.97
CA ILE A 90 4.17 5.67 -27.00
C ILE A 90 3.00 5.65 -27.96
N VAL A 91 3.30 5.48 -29.24
CA VAL A 91 2.29 5.35 -30.30
C VAL A 91 2.14 3.88 -30.62
N SER A 92 0.93 3.34 -30.48
CA SER A 92 0.61 1.95 -30.79
C SER A 92 -0.68 1.92 -31.59
N GLY A 93 -0.65 1.39 -32.81
CA GLY A 93 -1.84 1.35 -33.69
C GLY A 93 -2.39 2.74 -34.07
N GLY A 94 -1.55 3.78 -34.05
CA GLY A 94 -1.98 5.17 -34.33
C GLY A 94 -2.50 5.93 -33.12
N GLU A 95 -2.69 5.28 -31.97
CA GLU A 95 -3.12 5.92 -30.73
C GLU A 95 -1.93 6.25 -29.83
N LYS A 96 -1.94 7.47 -29.29
CA LYS A 96 -0.98 7.92 -28.27
C LYS A 96 -1.43 7.41 -26.91
N ARG A 97 -0.61 6.59 -26.27
CA ARG A 97 -0.81 6.14 -24.89
C ARG A 97 0.38 6.54 -24.02
N LYS A 98 0.10 6.80 -22.74
CA LYS A 98 1.13 7.04 -21.73
C LYS A 98 1.61 5.69 -21.20
N ASP A 99 2.92 5.52 -21.11
CA ASP A 99 3.57 4.35 -20.53
C ASP A 99 4.63 4.77 -19.50
N ARG A 100 5.09 3.83 -18.68
CA ARG A 100 6.07 4.06 -17.62
C ARG A 100 7.41 3.47 -18.00
N ARG A 101 8.43 4.31 -18.17
CA ARG A 101 9.83 3.90 -18.30
C ARG A 101 10.47 3.92 -16.92
N TYR A 102 10.65 2.74 -16.31
CA TYR A 102 11.30 2.62 -15.01
C TYR A 102 12.80 2.89 -15.08
N LEU A 103 13.32 3.50 -14.03
CA LEU A 103 14.71 3.94 -13.91
C LEU A 103 15.44 3.13 -12.85
N ALA A 104 16.76 3.04 -12.99
CA ALA A 104 17.64 2.42 -12.01
C ALA A 104 18.04 3.39 -10.88
N ALA A 105 17.91 4.70 -11.09
CA ALA A 105 18.16 5.69 -10.06
C ALA A 105 17.19 6.85 -10.23
N TRP A 106 17.10 7.70 -9.21
CA TRP A 106 16.32 8.92 -9.30
C TRP A 106 16.93 9.87 -10.35
N GLU A 107 16.07 10.45 -11.18
CA GLU A 107 16.44 11.49 -12.15
C GLU A 107 15.51 12.70 -11.98
N PRO A 108 15.97 13.94 -12.21
CA PRO A 108 15.10 15.12 -12.16
C PRO A 108 13.86 14.96 -13.08
N GLY A 109 12.68 15.20 -12.53
CA GLY A 109 11.41 15.04 -13.24
C GLY A 109 10.87 13.60 -13.28
N ALA A 110 11.56 12.64 -12.65
CA ALA A 110 11.02 11.30 -12.42
C ALA A 110 9.85 11.35 -11.44
N GLN A 111 8.98 10.34 -11.53
CA GLN A 111 7.95 10.05 -10.55
C GLN A 111 8.31 8.77 -9.80
N ILE A 112 7.76 8.59 -8.60
CA ILE A 112 7.90 7.35 -7.84
C ILE A 112 6.66 6.48 -8.01
N HIS A 113 6.88 5.22 -8.37
CA HIS A 113 5.89 4.16 -8.24
C HIS A 113 6.17 3.42 -6.92
N THR A 114 5.15 3.29 -6.09
CA THR A 114 5.20 2.52 -4.84
C THR A 114 4.30 1.31 -4.92
N GLU A 115 4.79 0.20 -4.37
CA GLU A 115 4.02 -1.02 -4.16
C GLU A 115 4.21 -1.48 -2.73
N ILE A 116 3.12 -1.75 -2.02
CA ILE A 116 3.13 -2.26 -0.66
C ILE A 116 2.50 -3.65 -0.66
N VAL A 117 3.22 -4.65 -0.17
CA VAL A 117 2.61 -5.94 0.20
C VAL A 117 1.88 -5.73 1.51
N CYS A 118 0.61 -6.08 1.53
CA CYS A 118 -0.23 -5.99 2.72
C CYS A 118 -1.18 -7.17 2.80
N LEU A 119 -1.70 -7.37 4.00
CA LEU A 119 -2.91 -8.13 4.22
C LEU A 119 -4.09 -7.16 4.09
N ALA A 120 -5.19 -7.62 3.51
CA ALA A 120 -6.39 -6.82 3.33
C ALA A 120 -7.59 -7.54 3.93
N GLU A 121 -8.35 -6.84 4.75
CA GLU A 121 -9.60 -7.36 5.31
C GLU A 121 -10.52 -7.88 4.19
N GLY A 122 -11.08 -9.07 4.39
CA GLY A 122 -11.93 -9.76 3.43
C GLY A 122 -11.20 -10.46 2.28
N ILE A 123 -9.87 -10.39 2.19
CA ILE A 123 -9.05 -11.15 1.24
C ILE A 123 -8.13 -12.11 2.00
N THR A 124 -8.17 -13.39 1.67
CA THR A 124 -7.44 -14.44 2.41
C THR A 124 -5.96 -14.52 2.06
N GLU A 125 -5.57 -13.99 0.92
CA GLU A 125 -4.21 -14.00 0.39
C GLU A 125 -3.53 -12.62 0.53
N PRO A 126 -2.19 -12.53 0.53
CA PRO A 126 -1.50 -11.25 0.48
C PRO A 126 -1.87 -10.51 -0.79
N VAL A 127 -1.91 -9.18 -0.72
CA VAL A 127 -2.18 -8.30 -1.87
C VAL A 127 -1.06 -7.29 -2.03
N VAL A 128 -0.91 -6.75 -3.24
CA VAL A 128 -0.06 -5.59 -3.52
C VAL A 128 -0.92 -4.35 -3.69
N TRP A 129 -0.79 -3.38 -2.80
CA TRP A 129 -1.34 -2.05 -3.00
C TRP A 129 -0.39 -1.19 -3.84
N SER A 130 -0.79 -0.92 -5.09
CA SER A 130 0.04 -0.19 -6.07
C SER A 130 -0.49 1.22 -6.29
N PHE A 131 0.41 2.21 -6.24
CA PHE A 131 0.05 3.62 -6.44
C PHE A 131 1.25 4.51 -6.80
N HIS A 132 0.96 5.69 -7.33
CA HIS A 132 1.95 6.70 -7.71
C HIS A 132 1.37 8.12 -7.55
N GLY A 133 2.19 9.13 -7.83
CA GLY A 133 1.77 10.54 -7.82
C GLY A 133 1.27 11.00 -6.45
N MET A 134 0.16 11.75 -6.43
CA MET A 134 -0.38 12.34 -5.20
C MET A 134 -0.84 11.28 -4.18
N THR A 135 -1.36 10.13 -4.62
CA THR A 135 -1.66 9.00 -3.73
C THR A 135 -0.39 8.50 -3.04
N GLY A 136 0.70 8.34 -3.80
CA GLY A 136 2.00 7.95 -3.23
C GLY A 136 2.52 8.94 -2.20
N ARG A 137 2.37 10.25 -2.46
CA ARG A 137 2.72 11.29 -1.49
C ARG A 137 1.84 11.25 -0.23
N ALA A 138 0.53 11.00 -0.38
CA ALA A 138 -0.40 10.91 0.74
C ALA A 138 -0.10 9.69 1.64
N VAL A 139 0.35 8.58 1.06
CA VAL A 139 0.65 7.35 1.81
C VAL A 139 2.07 7.37 2.38
N MET A 140 3.08 7.63 1.55
CA MET A 140 4.50 7.46 1.90
C MET A 140 5.26 8.76 2.23
N GLY A 141 4.64 9.92 2.00
CA GLY A 141 5.30 11.20 2.26
C GLY A 141 5.65 11.42 3.72
N LYS A 142 6.48 12.43 4.02
CA LYS A 142 6.94 12.76 5.39
C LYS A 142 5.79 12.92 6.40
N THR A 143 4.67 13.52 5.97
CA THR A 143 3.44 13.67 6.76
C THR A 143 2.34 12.71 6.31
N GLY A 144 2.70 11.68 5.55
CA GLY A 144 1.78 10.70 4.99
C GLY A 144 1.34 9.67 6.00
N LEU A 145 0.37 8.86 5.58
CA LEU A 145 -0.26 7.80 6.37
C LEU A 145 0.74 6.92 7.10
N PHE A 146 1.76 6.46 6.38
CA PHE A 146 2.73 5.51 6.90
C PHE A 146 3.53 6.09 8.06
N ASN A 147 3.95 7.35 7.94
CA ASN A 147 4.70 8.04 8.98
C ASN A 147 3.79 8.42 10.17
N ALA A 148 2.54 8.80 9.92
CA ALA A 148 1.56 9.03 10.97
C ALA A 148 1.33 7.76 11.81
N TYR A 149 1.14 6.61 11.16
CA TYR A 149 1.00 5.32 11.83
C TYR A 149 2.25 4.94 12.64
N ARG A 150 3.44 4.98 12.02
CA ARG A 150 4.70 4.59 12.68
C ARG A 150 5.03 5.45 13.88
N ASN A 151 4.82 6.76 13.79
CA ASN A 151 5.16 7.69 14.86
C ASN A 151 4.08 7.84 15.93
N GLY A 152 2.84 7.42 15.64
CA GLY A 152 1.72 7.37 16.58
C GLY A 152 1.52 5.97 17.13
N LEU A 153 0.42 5.32 16.69
CA LEU A 153 -0.08 4.05 17.23
C LEU A 153 1.00 2.98 17.39
N LEU A 154 1.86 2.75 16.38
CA LEU A 154 2.88 1.71 16.47
C LEU A 154 3.94 2.03 17.51
N ARG A 155 4.46 3.27 17.54
CA ARG A 155 5.49 3.68 18.50
C ARG A 155 5.01 3.56 19.93
N GLU A 156 3.76 3.95 20.20
CA GLU A 156 3.18 3.81 21.54
C GLU A 156 3.03 2.33 21.93
N ALA A 157 2.59 1.48 20.99
CA ALA A 157 2.51 0.05 21.23
C ALA A 157 3.89 -0.58 21.51
N GLU A 158 4.94 -0.15 20.79
CA GLU A 158 6.32 -0.58 21.04
C GLU A 158 6.82 -0.17 22.42
N GLN A 159 6.46 1.03 22.89
CA GLN A 159 6.81 1.50 24.24
C GLN A 159 6.14 0.64 25.32
N ILE A 160 4.87 0.31 25.15
CA ILE A 160 4.13 -0.57 26.08
C ILE A 160 4.70 -1.99 26.06
N ALA A 161 5.00 -2.52 24.87
CA ALA A 161 5.52 -3.87 24.71
C ALA A 161 7.00 -4.01 25.13
N GLY A 162 7.73 -2.89 25.27
CA GLY A 162 9.17 -2.89 25.56
C GLY A 162 10.03 -3.49 24.44
N LYS A 163 9.48 -3.64 23.23
CA LYS A 163 10.16 -4.22 22.06
C LYS A 163 9.66 -3.58 20.77
N ARG A 164 10.44 -3.71 19.70
CA ARG A 164 9.99 -3.36 18.35
C ARG A 164 8.87 -4.29 17.91
N LEU A 165 7.89 -3.73 17.22
CA LEU A 165 6.73 -4.45 16.72
C LEU A 165 6.68 -4.39 15.20
N PRO A 166 6.22 -5.45 14.53
CA PRO A 166 6.13 -5.43 13.08
C PRO A 166 5.08 -4.42 12.58
N LEU A 167 5.25 -3.92 11.36
CA LEU A 167 4.36 -2.94 10.74
C LEU A 167 2.92 -3.45 10.53
N TRP A 168 2.73 -4.77 10.52
CA TRP A 168 1.43 -5.41 10.38
C TRP A 168 0.81 -5.78 11.73
N THR A 169 1.27 -5.17 12.83
CA THR A 169 0.67 -5.41 14.16
C THR A 169 -0.79 -4.94 14.22
N PHE A 170 -1.15 -3.90 13.47
CA PHE A 170 -2.48 -3.30 13.50
C PHE A 170 -3.14 -3.30 12.12
N TRP A 171 -4.45 -3.56 12.11
CA TRP A 171 -5.35 -3.27 11.01
C TRP A 171 -5.50 -1.75 10.89
N LEU A 172 -5.06 -1.17 9.79
CA LEU A 172 -5.14 0.27 9.55
C LEU A 172 -6.44 0.60 8.80
N PRO A 173 -7.43 1.26 9.42
CA PRO A 173 -8.64 1.68 8.74
C PRO A 173 -8.31 2.78 7.73
N LEU A 174 -8.39 2.46 6.44
CA LEU A 174 -8.14 3.40 5.36
C LEU A 174 -9.43 3.81 4.69
N SER A 175 -9.63 5.12 4.52
CA SER A 175 -10.81 5.66 3.82
C SER A 175 -10.44 6.91 3.02
N THR A 176 -11.42 7.56 2.39
CA THR A 176 -11.17 8.82 1.67
C THR A 176 -10.90 9.96 2.66
N LEU A 177 -10.00 10.88 2.30
CA LEU A 177 -9.77 12.09 3.07
C LEU A 177 -11.06 12.92 3.20
N VAL A 178 -11.45 13.21 4.43
CA VAL A 178 -12.58 14.07 4.77
C VAL A 178 -12.14 15.28 5.57
N ASN A 179 -12.89 16.38 5.47
CA ASN A 179 -12.68 17.57 6.29
C ASN A 179 -13.39 17.42 7.66
N ALA A 180 -13.28 18.45 8.52
CA ALA A 180 -13.93 18.48 9.83
C ALA A 180 -15.47 18.44 9.79
N LYS A 181 -16.09 18.58 8.61
CA LYS A 181 -17.54 18.43 8.39
C LYS A 181 -17.89 17.05 7.80
N HIS A 182 -16.95 16.10 7.82
CA HIS A 182 -17.06 14.78 7.18
C HIS A 182 -17.36 14.82 5.67
N GLN A 183 -16.97 15.89 4.98
CA GLN A 183 -17.12 16.00 3.52
C GLN A 183 -15.84 15.58 2.83
N VAL A 184 -15.98 14.90 1.68
CA VAL A 184 -14.86 14.47 0.84
C VAL A 184 -13.99 15.65 0.42
N VAL A 185 -12.68 15.53 0.64
CA VAL A 185 -11.69 16.50 0.19
C VAL A 185 -11.21 16.12 -1.21
N TYR A 186 -11.29 17.09 -2.13
CA TYR A 186 -10.75 16.99 -3.48
C TYR A 186 -9.51 17.87 -3.58
N THR A 187 -8.35 17.24 -3.67
CA THR A 187 -7.05 17.89 -3.73
C THR A 187 -6.70 18.24 -5.17
N ASP A 188 -6.33 19.49 -5.42
CA ASP A 188 -5.81 19.93 -6.72
C ASP A 188 -4.40 19.39 -6.93
N THR A 189 -4.16 18.80 -8.11
CA THR A 189 -2.84 18.30 -8.50
C THR A 189 -1.90 19.40 -8.99
N GLY A 190 -2.38 20.64 -9.15
CA GLY A 190 -1.66 21.75 -9.77
C GLY A 190 -1.66 21.70 -11.30
N HIS A 191 -2.37 20.73 -11.89
CA HIS A 191 -2.44 20.50 -13.34
C HIS A 191 -3.88 20.42 -13.87
N GLY A 192 -4.82 21.07 -13.16
CA GLY A 192 -6.22 21.15 -13.58
C GLY A 192 -7.04 19.87 -13.35
N SER A 193 -6.49 18.88 -12.64
CA SER A 193 -7.21 17.69 -12.20
C SER A 193 -7.36 17.68 -10.68
N LEU A 194 -8.48 17.14 -10.19
CA LEU A 194 -8.72 16.96 -8.76
C LEU A 194 -8.70 15.47 -8.42
N VAL A 195 -8.12 15.14 -7.28
CA VAL A 195 -8.01 13.76 -6.78
C VAL A 195 -8.53 13.66 -5.35
N THR A 196 -9.12 12.52 -5.00
CA THR A 196 -9.36 12.17 -3.60
C THR A 196 -8.19 11.30 -3.10
N LEU A 197 -7.71 11.58 -1.90
CA LEU A 197 -6.56 10.87 -1.32
C LEU A 197 -7.02 9.91 -0.23
N PRO A 198 -6.34 8.76 -0.05
CA PRO A 198 -6.59 7.90 1.10
C PRO A 198 -6.10 8.61 2.37
N MET A 199 -6.76 8.33 3.49
CA MET A 199 -6.38 8.78 4.82
C MET A 199 -6.47 7.63 5.83
N LEU A 200 -5.72 7.75 6.92
CA LEU A 200 -5.88 6.88 8.09
C LEU A 200 -7.08 7.39 8.91
N ALA A 201 -8.11 6.57 9.01
CA ALA A 201 -9.37 6.92 9.66
C ALA A 201 -9.46 6.25 11.04
N LEU A 202 -8.52 6.60 11.94
CA LEU A 202 -8.52 6.04 13.30
C LEU A 202 -9.81 6.46 14.05
N PRO A 203 -10.50 5.52 14.70
CA PRO A 203 -11.59 5.84 15.62
C PRO A 203 -11.16 6.85 16.69
N GLU A 204 -12.08 7.74 17.07
CA GLU A 204 -11.91 8.59 18.25
C GLU A 204 -12.08 7.73 19.51
N ALA A 205 -10.99 7.10 19.96
CA ALA A 205 -10.93 6.26 21.13
C ALA A 205 -9.66 6.54 21.94
N ALA A 206 -9.67 6.15 23.22
CA ALA A 206 -8.44 6.15 24.01
C ALA A 206 -7.43 5.16 23.39
N ASN A 207 -6.14 5.50 23.41
CA ASN A 207 -5.11 4.73 22.68
C ASN A 207 -5.08 3.25 23.07
N GLN A 208 -5.35 2.89 24.33
CA GLN A 208 -5.39 1.50 24.75
C GLN A 208 -6.53 0.72 24.10
N THR A 209 -7.74 1.30 24.07
CA THR A 209 -8.90 0.73 23.38
C THR A 209 -8.64 0.63 21.88
N LEU A 210 -8.04 1.67 21.29
CA LEU A 210 -7.67 1.68 19.88
C LEU A 210 -6.69 0.55 19.53
N MET A 211 -5.69 0.28 20.38
CA MET A 211 -4.76 -0.83 20.17
C MET A 211 -5.46 -2.19 20.28
N ASP A 212 -6.35 -2.37 21.25
CA ASP A 212 -7.10 -3.62 21.41
C ASP A 212 -8.02 -3.88 20.20
N ASP A 213 -8.71 -2.84 19.72
CA ASP A 213 -9.66 -2.92 18.60
C ASP A 213 -8.96 -3.15 17.25
N LEU A 214 -7.81 -2.49 17.03
CA LEU A 214 -7.09 -2.58 15.76
C LEU A 214 -6.06 -3.72 15.73
N PHE A 215 -5.79 -4.40 16.84
CA PHE A 215 -4.79 -5.47 16.84
C PHE A 215 -5.21 -6.59 15.90
N VAL A 216 -4.32 -6.95 14.95
CA VAL A 216 -4.65 -7.98 13.95
C VAL A 216 -4.89 -9.36 14.56
N GLY A 217 -4.36 -9.59 15.77
CA GLY A 217 -4.41 -10.89 16.44
C GLY A 217 -3.14 -11.72 16.19
N GLU A 218 -2.81 -12.59 17.14
CA GLU A 218 -1.56 -13.35 17.14
C GLU A 218 -1.35 -14.16 15.86
N ALA A 219 -2.39 -14.86 15.39
CA ALA A 219 -2.34 -15.64 14.15
C ALA A 219 -1.94 -14.81 12.92
N TRP A 220 -2.46 -13.58 12.81
CA TRP A 220 -2.14 -12.68 11.71
C TRP A 220 -0.77 -12.04 11.85
N VAL A 221 -0.30 -11.80 13.08
CA VAL A 221 1.09 -11.37 13.29
C VAL A 221 2.07 -12.46 12.85
N THR A 222 1.83 -13.71 13.24
CA THR A 222 2.63 -14.86 12.82
C THR A 222 2.61 -15.04 11.30
N TYR A 223 1.41 -15.03 10.69
CA TYR A 223 1.28 -15.13 9.24
C TYR A 223 2.00 -14.00 8.50
N GLY A 224 1.96 -12.77 9.03
CA GLY A 224 2.68 -11.66 8.42
C GLY A 224 4.21 -11.83 8.41
N TYR A 225 4.81 -12.59 9.34
CA TYR A 225 6.22 -12.96 9.24
C TYR A 225 6.49 -13.91 8.08
N GLU A 226 5.59 -14.88 7.85
CA GLU A 226 5.68 -15.81 6.72
C GLU A 226 5.60 -15.04 5.39
N VAL A 227 4.61 -14.16 5.26
CA VAL A 227 4.47 -13.29 4.09
C VAL A 227 5.70 -12.38 3.96
N ARG A 228 6.20 -11.81 5.05
CA ARG A 228 7.38 -10.93 5.00
C ARG A 228 8.60 -11.64 4.43
N ALA A 229 8.85 -12.88 4.85
CA ALA A 229 9.95 -13.70 4.36
C ALA A 229 9.73 -14.10 2.89
N GLN A 230 8.53 -14.52 2.52
CA GLN A 230 8.18 -14.87 1.14
C GLN A 230 8.44 -13.72 0.14
N PHE A 231 8.26 -12.48 0.59
CA PHE A 231 8.45 -11.28 -0.22
C PHE A 231 9.80 -10.57 0.03
N GLU A 232 10.77 -11.22 0.69
CA GLU A 232 12.09 -10.62 0.91
C GLU A 232 12.78 -10.29 -0.41
N ASP A 233 12.91 -11.25 -1.33
CA ASP A 233 13.52 -10.97 -2.63
C ASP A 233 12.70 -9.96 -3.44
N TRP A 234 11.37 -10.07 -3.39
CA TRP A 234 10.46 -9.19 -4.12
C TRP A 234 10.65 -7.70 -3.78
N ARG A 235 10.95 -7.37 -2.52
CA ARG A 235 11.11 -5.96 -2.09
C ARG A 235 12.34 -5.31 -2.72
N HIS A 236 13.34 -6.13 -3.10
CA HIS A 236 14.58 -5.71 -3.74
C HIS A 236 14.50 -5.83 -5.27
N GLN A 237 13.56 -6.62 -5.78
CA GLN A 237 13.29 -6.70 -7.21
C GLN A 237 12.83 -5.34 -7.75
N ARG A 238 13.35 -5.02 -8.93
CA ARG A 238 12.98 -3.84 -9.68
C ARG A 238 12.11 -4.24 -10.87
N ARG A 239 11.11 -3.44 -11.18
CA ARG A 239 10.35 -3.57 -12.42
C ARG A 239 11.31 -3.38 -13.59
N GLY A 240 11.08 -4.17 -14.65
CA GLY A 240 11.92 -4.22 -15.83
C GLY A 240 12.35 -2.83 -16.28
N LEU A 241 13.66 -2.65 -16.40
CA LEU A 241 14.29 -1.49 -17.02
C LEU A 241 14.01 -1.59 -18.52
N ASN A 242 12.77 -1.33 -18.94
CA ASN A 242 12.35 -1.60 -20.31
C ASN A 242 13.01 -0.61 -21.27
N GLY A 243 14.16 -1.02 -21.80
CA GLY A 243 14.64 -0.75 -23.15
C GLY A 243 14.39 -1.90 -24.14
N THR A 244 13.78 -3.02 -23.71
CA THR A 244 13.38 -4.11 -24.60
C THR A 244 11.87 -4.21 -24.67
N MET A 245 11.31 -3.67 -25.77
CA MET A 245 10.02 -4.12 -26.27
C MET A 245 10.10 -5.63 -26.50
N ASN A 246 9.30 -6.41 -25.79
CA ASN A 246 8.58 -7.53 -26.37
C ASN A 246 7.42 -7.92 -25.46
N GLY A 247 6.28 -8.16 -26.10
CA GLY A 247 5.02 -8.47 -25.47
C GLY A 247 5.02 -9.84 -24.81
N HIS A 248 4.13 -9.96 -23.82
CA HIS A 248 3.71 -11.19 -23.15
C HIS A 248 4.80 -12.02 -22.46
N GLY A 249 4.82 -11.91 -21.13
CA GLY A 249 5.40 -12.91 -20.24
C GLY A 249 6.56 -12.36 -19.40
N HIS A 250 6.47 -12.61 -18.09
CA HIS A 250 7.64 -12.62 -17.20
C HIS A 250 8.79 -13.40 -17.87
N PRO A 251 10.03 -12.88 -17.77
CA PRO A 251 11.00 -13.62 -16.96
C PRO A 251 11.92 -12.73 -16.14
N ASN A 252 12.41 -13.33 -15.06
CA ASN A 252 13.31 -12.78 -14.05
C ASN A 252 14.62 -12.25 -14.64
N GLY A 253 15.08 -11.11 -14.13
CA GLY A 253 16.45 -10.64 -14.26
C GLY A 253 17.07 -10.51 -12.88
N HIS A 254 17.93 -11.45 -12.51
CA HIS A 254 18.88 -11.29 -11.41
C HIS A 254 19.92 -10.21 -11.78
N GLY A 255 20.28 -9.38 -10.80
CA GLY A 255 21.57 -8.69 -10.76
C GLY A 255 21.49 -7.16 -10.75
N ALA A 256 21.73 -6.58 -9.58
CA ALA A 256 22.90 -5.73 -9.33
C ALA A 256 22.85 -5.29 -7.85
N ASP A 257 23.95 -5.54 -7.13
CA ASP A 257 24.19 -5.03 -5.78
C ASP A 257 23.90 -3.53 -5.72
N VAL A 258 23.07 -3.11 -4.76
CA VAL A 258 22.82 -1.69 -4.48
C VAL A 258 23.37 -1.36 -3.10
N ILE A 259 24.33 -0.45 -3.12
CA ILE A 259 24.87 0.29 -1.99
C ILE A 259 23.70 1.02 -1.31
N GLU A 260 23.44 0.70 -0.04
CA GLU A 260 22.55 1.49 0.81
C GLU A 260 23.18 2.87 1.04
N GLU A 261 22.72 3.88 0.32
CA GLU A 261 22.92 5.26 0.77
C GLU A 261 21.82 5.62 1.78
N PRO A 262 22.18 6.05 3.01
CA PRO A 262 21.20 6.55 3.95
C PRO A 262 20.58 7.85 3.41
N LEU A 263 19.27 7.98 3.59
CA LEU A 263 18.54 9.22 3.37
C LEU A 263 19.23 10.34 4.15
N ALA A 264 19.87 11.26 3.44
CA ALA A 264 20.50 12.42 4.04
C ALA A 264 19.44 13.28 4.74
N ASP A 265 19.67 13.53 6.04
CA ASP A 265 18.98 14.57 6.79
C ASP A 265 19.31 15.93 6.16
N GLU A 266 18.36 16.51 5.42
CA GLU A 266 18.45 17.93 5.07
C GLU A 266 18.32 18.76 6.35
N GLU A 267 19.40 19.46 6.68
CA GLU A 267 19.52 20.40 7.79
C GLU A 267 18.37 21.41 7.81
N VAL A 268 17.71 21.51 8.97
CA VAL A 268 16.78 22.60 9.28
C VAL A 268 17.61 23.83 9.61
N PRO A 269 17.45 24.97 8.89
CA PRO A 269 18.11 26.21 9.27
C PRO A 269 17.56 26.70 10.62
N ARG A 270 18.47 27.11 11.51
CA ARG A 270 18.16 27.70 12.82
C ARG A 270 17.47 29.05 12.71
#